data_AF-A0A7S1CFN5-F1
#
_entry.id   AF-A0A7S1CFN5-F1
#
_cell.length_a   1.000
_cell.length_b   1.000
_cell.length_c   1.000
_cell.angle_alpha   90.00
_cell.angle_beta   90.00
_cell.angle_gamma   90.00
#
_symmetry.space_group_name_H-M   'P 1'
#
loop_
_entity.id
_entity.type
_entity.pdbx_description
1 polymer ?
#
loop_
_entity_poly.entity_id
_entity_poly.type
_entity_poly.pdbx_seq_one_letter_code
_entity_poly.pdbx_strand_id
1 'polypeptide(L)'
;MKFLLDGLQVYFPYPYVYSEQLKYMRELKRALDVAFAPGVSTTAKGHCMLEMPTGTGKTVALLSLITSYQLAHPTVGKLMYCTRTVPEMTKCVGELKRVIEYRVKELGPEGGNVLACCLSSRRNMCIHERVMAEADREQVDAACRKRTAPWVREKVAERAKAGVRVDEVEEACTYFEAFERVGTDAAIPMGIYGLDDLKKLGKEKGWCPYFLTRHCINLADVIVYNYQYLLDPKIATMVSRELESDSIVVFDEAHNIDNVCIEALSITLDKRMLDTSLANIDNLKRQVSNLKESDRRRLTDEYERLVRGLAGTGALGGVGGVGVGVG
;
A
#
# COMPACT_ATOMS: atom_id res chain seq x y z
N MET A 1 15.93 -7.60 -27.09
CA MET A 1 16.80 -8.74 -27.35
C MET A 1 16.61 -9.82 -26.28
N LYS A 2 16.89 -11.08 -26.64
CA LYS A 2 16.90 -12.22 -25.72
C LYS A 2 18.33 -12.71 -25.56
N PHE A 3 18.81 -12.93 -24.34
CA PHE A 3 20.14 -13.48 -24.10
C PHE A 3 20.16 -14.36 -22.84
N LEU A 4 21.13 -15.27 -22.77
CA LEU A 4 21.33 -16.15 -21.64
C LEU A 4 22.35 -15.52 -20.67
N LEU A 5 21.96 -15.33 -19.41
CA LEU A 5 22.81 -14.81 -18.35
C LEU A 5 22.96 -15.89 -17.27
N ASP A 6 24.11 -16.56 -17.24
CA ASP A 6 24.45 -17.61 -16.27
C ASP A 6 23.31 -18.64 -16.08
N GLY A 7 22.73 -19.11 -17.20
CA GLY A 7 21.63 -20.09 -17.23
C GLY A 7 20.21 -19.52 -17.21
N LEU A 8 20.04 -18.21 -16.99
CA LEU A 8 18.73 -17.55 -17.03
C LEU A 8 18.48 -16.88 -18.38
N GLN A 9 17.35 -17.17 -19.02
CA GLN A 9 16.92 -16.48 -20.24
C GLN A 9 16.35 -15.10 -19.87
N VAL A 10 17.02 -14.03 -20.27
CA VAL A 10 16.61 -12.64 -19.99
C VAL A 10 15.93 -12.03 -21.21
N TYR A 11 14.76 -11.40 -20.98
CA TYR A 11 13.99 -10.66 -21.99
C TYR A 11 14.20 -9.16 -21.80
N PHE A 12 15.09 -8.58 -22.60
CA PHE A 12 15.48 -7.17 -22.49
C PHE A 12 14.85 -6.34 -23.61
N PRO A 13 14.17 -5.21 -23.34
CA PRO A 13 13.33 -4.54 -24.33
C PRO A 13 14.09 -3.74 -25.41
N TYR A 14 15.42 -3.64 -25.30
CA TYR A 14 16.27 -2.92 -26.25
C TYR A 14 17.11 -3.87 -27.12
N PRO A 15 17.62 -3.41 -28.28
CA PRO A 15 18.44 -4.24 -29.17
C PRO A 15 19.85 -4.50 -28.65
N TYR A 16 20.38 -3.65 -27.76
CA TYR A 16 21.72 -3.76 -27.20
C TYR A 16 21.68 -3.62 -25.68
N VAL A 17 22.57 -4.36 -25.00
CA VAL A 17 22.78 -4.27 -23.56
C VAL A 17 24.23 -3.81 -23.33
N TYR A 18 24.41 -2.84 -22.45
CA TYR A 18 25.74 -2.33 -22.11
C TYR A 18 26.52 -3.31 -21.23
N SER A 19 27.86 -3.21 -21.26
CA SER A 19 28.73 -4.09 -20.49
C SER A 19 28.49 -3.94 -18.97
N GLU A 20 28.18 -2.73 -18.54
CA GLU A 20 27.87 -2.31 -17.18
C GLU A 20 26.52 -2.89 -16.74
N GLN A 21 25.51 -2.88 -17.62
CA GLN A 21 24.22 -3.51 -17.38
C GLN A 21 24.35 -5.02 -17.22
N LEU A 22 25.19 -5.67 -18.04
CA LEU A 22 25.47 -7.11 -17.90
C LEU A 22 26.15 -7.45 -16.58
N LYS A 23 27.15 -6.66 -16.17
CA LYS A 23 27.81 -6.83 -14.86
C LYS A 23 26.82 -6.65 -13.72
N TYR A 24 26.00 -5.60 -13.78
CA TYR A 24 24.96 -5.33 -12.80
C TYR A 24 23.95 -6.48 -12.68
N MET A 25 23.42 -6.94 -13.83
CA MET A 25 22.47 -8.05 -13.86
C MET A 25 23.09 -9.35 -13.35
N ARG A 26 24.39 -9.59 -13.61
CA ARG A 26 25.10 -10.77 -13.12
C ARG A 26 25.19 -10.78 -11.59
N GLU A 27 25.60 -9.66 -10.99
CA GLU A 27 25.68 -9.58 -9.52
C GLU A 27 24.29 -9.63 -8.87
N LEU A 28 23.29 -8.99 -9.48
CA LEU A 28 21.90 -9.10 -9.02
C LEU A 28 21.38 -10.54 -9.09
N LYS A 29 21.65 -11.26 -10.19
CA LYS A 29 21.27 -12.68 -10.33
C LYS A 29 21.92 -13.54 -9.25
N ARG A 30 23.21 -13.34 -8.96
CA ARG A 30 23.90 -14.08 -7.89
C ARG A 30 23.25 -13.85 -6.53
N ALA A 31 22.85 -12.63 -6.22
CA ALA A 31 22.15 -12.32 -4.97
C ALA A 31 20.80 -13.06 -4.89
N LEU A 32 20.03 -13.07 -5.99
CA LEU A 32 18.77 -13.82 -6.09
C LEU A 32 18.99 -15.33 -5.96
N ASP A 33 19.97 -15.90 -6.67
CA ASP A 33 20.28 -17.33 -6.59
C ASP A 33 20.67 -17.77 -5.18
N VAL A 34 21.41 -16.94 -4.44
CA VAL A 34 21.73 -17.20 -3.03
C VAL A 34 20.49 -17.09 -2.13
N ALA A 35 19.62 -16.13 -2.39
CA ALA A 35 18.40 -15.90 -1.61
C ALA A 35 17.38 -17.04 -1.76
N PHE A 36 17.25 -17.58 -2.98
CA PHE A 36 16.26 -18.60 -3.34
C PHE A 36 16.84 -20.01 -3.51
N ALA A 37 18.09 -20.23 -3.07
CA ALA A 37 18.71 -21.55 -3.10
C ALA A 37 17.93 -22.57 -2.22
N PRO A 38 17.78 -23.83 -2.67
CA PRO A 38 17.09 -24.86 -1.89
C PRO A 38 17.70 -25.05 -0.49
N GLY A 39 16.86 -25.06 0.55
CA GLY A 39 17.28 -25.33 1.93
C GLY A 39 17.92 -24.15 2.68
N VAL A 40 17.92 -22.95 2.09
CA VAL A 40 18.41 -21.72 2.75
C VAL A 40 17.25 -21.00 3.47
N SER A 41 17.43 -20.71 4.76
CA SER A 41 16.53 -19.83 5.52
C SER A 41 16.69 -18.39 5.03
N THR A 42 15.60 -17.77 4.59
CA THR A 42 15.52 -16.44 3.95
C THR A 42 15.92 -15.27 4.87
N THR A 43 16.20 -15.52 6.14
CA THR A 43 16.41 -14.50 7.17
C THR A 43 17.83 -13.91 7.25
N ALA A 44 18.82 -14.39 6.49
CA ALA A 44 20.20 -13.87 6.60
C ALA A 44 21.07 -13.90 5.33
N LYS A 45 20.58 -14.40 4.18
CA LYS A 45 21.37 -14.52 2.95
C LYS A 45 20.52 -14.08 1.75
N GLY A 46 20.94 -13.01 1.07
CA GLY A 46 20.22 -12.51 -0.12
C GLY A 46 20.20 -10.98 -0.29
N HIS A 47 20.59 -10.22 0.73
CA HIS A 47 20.73 -8.77 0.57
C HIS A 47 21.98 -8.42 -0.24
N CYS A 48 21.85 -7.50 -1.18
CA CYS A 48 22.97 -6.93 -1.91
C CYS A 48 22.82 -5.42 -2.05
N MET A 49 23.94 -4.71 -1.99
CA MET A 49 24.02 -3.30 -2.33
C MET A 49 24.73 -3.17 -3.67
N LEU A 50 24.03 -2.65 -4.67
CA LEU A 50 24.54 -2.53 -6.03
C LEU A 50 24.58 -1.06 -6.43
N GLU A 51 25.77 -0.57 -6.75
CA GLU A 51 25.99 0.77 -7.28
C GLU A 51 26.00 0.74 -8.80
N MET A 52 25.24 1.63 -9.42
CA MET A 52 25.17 1.76 -10.87
C MET A 52 25.04 3.25 -11.23
N PRO A 53 25.90 3.79 -12.11
CA PRO A 53 25.85 5.21 -12.47
C PRO A 53 24.51 5.62 -13.09
N THR A 54 24.06 6.84 -12.82
CA THR A 54 22.82 7.38 -13.39
C THR A 54 22.86 7.41 -14.92
N GLY A 55 21.72 7.21 -15.57
CA GLY A 55 21.60 7.27 -17.04
C GLY A 55 22.02 6.01 -17.78
N THR A 56 22.49 4.97 -17.08
CA THR A 56 22.92 3.69 -17.68
C THR A 56 21.78 2.66 -17.81
N GLY A 57 20.54 3.04 -17.52
CA GLY A 57 19.37 2.14 -17.63
C GLY A 57 19.27 1.11 -16.50
N LYS A 58 19.49 1.53 -15.25
CA LYS A 58 19.42 0.68 -14.05
C LYS A 58 18.06 0.01 -13.90
N THR A 59 17.00 0.81 -13.96
CA THR A 59 15.64 0.35 -13.73
C THR A 59 15.23 -0.71 -14.78
N VAL A 60 15.45 -0.46 -16.06
CA VAL A 60 15.16 -1.48 -17.11
C VAL A 60 15.99 -2.75 -16.97
N ALA A 61 17.28 -2.66 -16.64
CA ALA A 61 18.14 -3.84 -16.44
C ALA A 61 17.67 -4.68 -15.26
N LEU A 62 17.34 -4.02 -14.15
CA LEU A 62 16.79 -4.65 -12.96
C LEU A 62 15.44 -5.33 -13.26
N LEU A 63 14.48 -4.59 -13.83
CA LEU A 63 13.13 -5.10 -14.11
C LEU A 63 13.18 -6.26 -15.11
N SER A 64 14.01 -6.16 -16.16
CA SER A 64 14.19 -7.23 -17.14
C SER A 64 14.72 -8.51 -16.49
N LEU A 65 15.70 -8.38 -15.59
CA LEU A 65 16.25 -9.54 -14.89
C LEU A 65 15.25 -10.16 -13.93
N ILE A 66 14.67 -9.39 -13.00
CA ILE A 66 13.79 -9.92 -11.95
C ILE A 66 12.53 -10.55 -12.56
N THR A 67 11.89 -9.87 -13.53
CA THR A 67 10.69 -10.43 -14.16
C THR A 67 11.00 -11.67 -15.00
N SER A 68 12.19 -11.77 -15.59
CA SER A 68 12.65 -13.01 -16.24
C SER A 68 12.97 -14.11 -15.21
N TYR A 69 13.50 -13.74 -14.05
CA TYR A 69 13.79 -14.65 -12.95
C TYR A 69 12.52 -15.27 -12.36
N GLN A 70 11.51 -14.45 -12.07
CA GLN A 70 10.18 -14.90 -11.61
C GLN A 70 9.50 -15.80 -12.65
N LEU A 71 9.66 -15.50 -13.94
CA LEU A 71 9.14 -16.37 -15.01
C LEU A 71 9.81 -17.75 -15.03
N ALA A 72 11.12 -17.81 -14.78
CA ALA A 72 11.85 -19.08 -14.72
C ALA A 72 11.64 -19.83 -13.39
N HIS A 73 11.31 -19.12 -12.31
CA HIS A 73 11.13 -19.67 -10.96
C HIS A 73 9.80 -19.20 -10.35
N PRO A 74 8.67 -19.87 -10.65
CA PRO A 74 7.34 -19.47 -10.16
C PRO A 74 7.17 -19.51 -8.63
N THR A 75 8.12 -20.09 -7.90
CA THR A 75 8.15 -20.10 -6.43
C THR A 75 8.69 -18.81 -5.83
N VAL A 76 9.24 -17.92 -6.65
CA VAL A 76 9.70 -16.59 -6.22
C VAL A 76 8.47 -15.71 -6.09
N GLY A 77 8.30 -15.10 -4.93
CA GLY A 77 7.17 -14.25 -4.62
C GLY A 77 7.19 -12.91 -5.35
N LYS A 78 6.37 -11.97 -4.85
CA LYS A 78 6.17 -10.65 -5.47
C LYS A 78 7.43 -9.77 -5.46
N LEU A 79 7.53 -8.90 -6.46
CA LEU A 79 8.52 -7.83 -6.53
C LEU A 79 7.94 -6.54 -5.93
N MET A 80 8.55 -6.06 -4.86
CA MET A 80 8.21 -4.79 -4.22
C MET A 80 9.27 -3.75 -4.58
N TYR A 81 8.95 -2.90 -5.55
CA TYR A 81 9.83 -1.86 -6.03
C TYR A 81 9.53 -0.55 -5.32
N CYS A 82 10.47 -0.11 -4.50
CA CYS A 82 10.32 1.10 -3.73
C CYS A 82 11.06 2.25 -4.44
N THR A 83 10.39 3.39 -4.60
CA THR A 83 10.93 4.63 -5.14
C THR A 83 10.88 5.76 -4.11
N ARG A 84 11.57 6.88 -4.37
CA ARG A 84 11.50 8.07 -3.51
C ARG A 84 10.33 8.96 -3.89
N THR A 85 10.09 9.14 -5.18
CA THR A 85 9.12 10.13 -5.69
C THR A 85 8.07 9.51 -6.61
N VAL A 86 6.95 10.23 -6.77
CA VAL A 86 5.87 9.83 -7.69
C VAL A 86 6.32 9.85 -9.15
N PRO A 87 7.09 10.85 -9.64
CA PRO A 87 7.64 10.80 -11.00
C PRO A 87 8.54 9.58 -11.26
N GLU A 88 9.37 9.18 -10.30
CA GLU A 88 10.17 7.95 -10.41
C GLU A 88 9.29 6.71 -10.51
N MET A 89 8.24 6.61 -9.69
CA MET A 89 7.27 5.53 -9.77
C MET A 89 6.62 5.46 -11.17
N THR A 90 6.18 6.60 -11.72
CA THR A 90 5.61 6.65 -13.07
C THR A 90 6.61 6.22 -14.14
N LYS A 91 7.88 6.62 -14.02
CA LYS A 91 8.96 6.17 -14.91
C LYS A 91 9.19 4.67 -14.82
N CYS A 92 9.31 4.13 -13.60
CA CYS A 92 9.49 2.69 -13.35
C CYS A 92 8.37 1.86 -13.99
N VAL A 93 7.13 2.30 -13.86
CA VAL A 93 5.96 1.63 -14.48
C VAL A 93 6.02 1.70 -16.00
N GLY A 94 6.40 2.85 -16.55
CA GLY A 94 6.61 3.00 -17.99
C GLY A 94 7.68 2.05 -18.52
N GLU A 95 8.75 1.82 -17.76
CA GLU A 95 9.79 0.85 -18.11
C GLU A 95 9.29 -0.60 -17.96
N LEU A 96 8.57 -0.91 -16.88
CA LEU A 96 7.96 -2.22 -16.68
C LEU A 96 7.00 -2.58 -17.82
N LYS A 97 6.19 -1.62 -18.28
CA LYS A 97 5.32 -1.79 -19.47
C LYS A 97 6.12 -2.21 -20.68
N ARG A 98 7.22 -1.51 -20.99
CA ARG A 98 8.09 -1.85 -22.12
C ARG A 98 8.71 -3.24 -22.00
N VAL A 99 9.16 -3.62 -20.80
CA VAL A 99 9.75 -4.94 -20.54
C VAL A 99 8.73 -6.05 -20.80
N ILE A 100 7.53 -5.93 -20.23
CA ILE A 100 6.49 -6.94 -20.37
C ILE A 100 5.91 -6.96 -21.79
N GLU A 101 5.73 -5.82 -22.44
CA GLU A 101 5.34 -5.75 -23.86
C GLU A 101 6.35 -6.48 -24.75
N TYR A 102 7.65 -6.30 -24.49
CA TYR A 102 8.68 -7.03 -25.21
C TYR A 102 8.58 -8.55 -24.94
N ARG A 103 8.36 -8.94 -23.69
CA ARG A 103 8.20 -10.35 -23.32
C ARG A 103 6.98 -10.99 -23.98
N VAL A 104 5.85 -10.27 -24.08
CA VAL A 104 4.64 -10.69 -24.81
C VAL A 104 4.93 -10.88 -26.30
N LYS A 105 5.69 -9.96 -26.92
CA LYS A 105 6.07 -10.11 -28.35
C LYS A 105 6.90 -11.37 -28.60
N GLU A 106 7.72 -11.78 -27.63
CA GLU A 106 8.63 -12.92 -27.77
C GLU A 106 8.03 -14.28 -27.36
N LEU A 107 7.10 -14.29 -26.40
CA LEU A 107 6.51 -15.50 -25.83
C LEU A 107 5.01 -15.67 -26.12
N GLY A 108 4.38 -14.68 -26.74
CA GLY A 108 2.92 -14.62 -26.90
C GLY A 108 2.20 -14.14 -25.63
N PRO A 109 0.86 -14.28 -25.58
CA PRO A 109 0.03 -13.75 -24.49
C PRO A 109 0.42 -14.22 -23.09
N GLU A 110 0.92 -15.46 -22.97
CA GLU A 110 1.34 -16.04 -21.67
C GLU A 110 2.53 -15.30 -21.06
N GLY A 111 3.41 -14.71 -21.89
CA GLY A 111 4.50 -13.85 -21.42
C GLY A 111 4.02 -12.56 -20.75
N GLY A 112 2.74 -12.20 -20.88
CA GLY A 112 2.12 -11.01 -20.30
C GLY A 112 1.32 -11.26 -19.05
N ASN A 113 1.30 -12.48 -18.51
CA ASN A 113 0.54 -12.84 -17.33
C ASN A 113 1.19 -12.30 -16.05
N VAL A 114 1.23 -10.96 -15.92
CA VAL A 114 1.77 -10.23 -14.78
C VAL A 114 0.77 -9.15 -14.39
N LEU A 115 0.39 -9.15 -13.13
CA LEU A 115 -0.35 -8.05 -12.52
C LEU A 115 0.62 -7.12 -11.80
N ALA A 116 0.69 -5.87 -12.25
CA ALA A 116 1.49 -4.85 -11.61
C ALA A 116 0.67 -3.61 -11.25
N CYS A 117 0.86 -3.08 -10.04
CA CYS A 117 0.12 -1.90 -9.58
C CYS A 117 0.99 -0.89 -8.82
N CYS A 118 0.64 0.39 -8.96
CA CYS A 118 1.22 1.47 -8.17
C CYS A 118 0.39 1.80 -6.95
N LEU A 119 1.04 1.91 -5.78
CA LEU A 119 0.42 2.46 -4.59
C LEU A 119 0.95 3.87 -4.30
N SER A 120 0.03 4.81 -4.11
CA SER A 120 0.34 6.16 -3.68
C SER A 120 -0.70 6.68 -2.69
N SER A 121 -0.53 7.95 -2.28
CA SER A 121 -1.44 8.59 -1.33
C SER A 121 -2.85 8.76 -1.91
N ARG A 122 -3.84 8.97 -1.03
CA ARG A 122 -5.22 9.24 -1.45
C ARG A 122 -5.31 10.44 -2.39
N ARG A 123 -4.51 11.50 -2.15
CA ARG A 123 -4.43 12.67 -3.05
C ARG A 123 -4.05 12.31 -4.48
N ASN A 124 -3.21 11.30 -4.66
CA ASN A 124 -2.74 10.88 -5.97
C ASN A 124 -3.66 9.86 -6.66
N MET A 125 -4.64 9.27 -5.95
CA MET A 125 -5.49 8.18 -6.47
C MET A 125 -6.99 8.47 -6.37
N CYS A 126 -7.39 9.48 -5.61
CA CYS A 126 -8.79 9.83 -5.43
C CYS A 126 -9.37 10.44 -6.72
N ILE A 127 -10.60 10.05 -7.03
CA ILE A 127 -11.40 10.54 -8.18
C ILE A 127 -12.67 11.25 -7.72
N HIS A 128 -12.90 11.37 -6.41
CA HIS A 128 -14.04 12.06 -5.85
C HIS A 128 -13.78 13.57 -5.84
N GLU A 129 -14.54 14.32 -6.64
CA GLU A 129 -14.31 15.75 -6.91
C GLU A 129 -14.20 16.61 -5.65
N ARG A 130 -15.16 16.48 -4.72
CA ARG A 130 -15.15 17.24 -3.46
C ARG A 130 -13.96 16.95 -2.56
N VAL A 131 -13.51 15.69 -2.52
CA VAL A 131 -12.32 15.31 -1.73
C VAL A 131 -11.05 15.86 -2.39
N MET A 132 -11.02 15.89 -3.72
CA MET A 132 -9.92 16.45 -4.50
C MET A 132 -9.89 17.98 -4.51
N ALA A 133 -10.97 18.64 -4.10
CA ALA A 133 -11.03 20.10 -3.95
C ALA A 133 -10.32 20.62 -2.70
N GLU A 134 -9.99 19.74 -1.74
CA GLU A 134 -9.25 20.09 -0.52
C GLU A 134 -7.81 20.51 -0.84
N ALA A 135 -7.27 21.44 -0.04
CA ALA A 135 -6.01 22.12 -0.38
C ALA A 135 -4.76 21.27 -0.08
N ASP A 136 -4.77 20.55 1.03
CA ASP A 136 -3.61 19.80 1.53
C ASP A 136 -3.85 18.29 1.64
N ARG A 137 -2.78 17.53 1.89
CA ARG A 137 -2.83 16.06 1.96
C ARG A 137 -3.63 15.57 3.17
N GLU A 138 -3.53 16.25 4.30
CA GLU A 138 -4.18 15.86 5.55
C GLU A 138 -5.71 16.06 5.46
N GLN A 139 -6.13 17.16 4.84
CA GLN A 139 -7.52 17.47 4.55
C GLN A 139 -8.13 16.46 3.58
N VAL A 140 -7.40 16.04 2.54
CA VAL A 140 -7.84 14.95 1.64
C VAL A 140 -8.09 13.66 2.43
N ASP A 141 -7.17 13.30 3.34
CA ASP A 141 -7.32 12.11 4.18
C ASP A 141 -8.49 12.23 5.16
N ALA A 142 -8.65 13.38 5.80
CA ALA A 142 -9.75 13.67 6.70
C ALA A 142 -11.10 13.66 5.96
N ALA A 143 -11.18 14.29 4.78
CA ALA A 143 -12.37 14.32 3.94
C ALA A 143 -12.75 12.92 3.43
N CYS A 144 -11.76 12.11 3.03
CA CYS A 144 -12.00 10.71 2.68
C CYS A 144 -12.53 9.91 3.88
N ARG A 145 -11.92 10.06 5.06
CA ARG A 145 -12.36 9.37 6.28
C ARG A 145 -13.77 9.80 6.70
N LYS A 146 -14.11 11.10 6.61
CA LYS A 146 -15.46 11.62 6.87
C LYS A 146 -16.53 10.97 6.00
N ARG A 147 -16.17 10.40 4.84
CA ARG A 147 -17.10 9.76 3.89
C ARG A 147 -17.07 8.24 3.88
N THR A 148 -16.02 7.63 4.45
CA THR A 148 -15.82 6.17 4.44
C THR A 148 -15.90 5.54 5.82
N ALA A 149 -16.04 6.35 6.87
CA ALA A 149 -16.12 5.86 8.25
C ALA A 149 -17.38 5.00 8.49
N PRO A 150 -17.27 3.88 9.24
CA PRO A 150 -18.37 2.95 9.46
C PRO A 150 -19.65 3.61 10.00
N TRP A 151 -19.52 4.54 10.95
CA TRP A 151 -20.67 5.24 11.54
C TRP A 151 -21.39 6.19 10.57
N VAL A 152 -20.71 6.64 9.51
CA VAL A 152 -21.33 7.45 8.45
C VAL A 152 -22.07 6.53 7.49
N ARG A 153 -21.46 5.40 7.13
CA ARG A 153 -22.07 4.38 6.27
C ARG A 153 -23.34 3.80 6.88
N GLU A 154 -23.33 3.50 8.17
CA GLU A 154 -24.48 2.98 8.91
C GLU A 154 -25.65 3.98 8.92
N LYS A 155 -25.39 5.25 9.23
CA LYS A 155 -26.40 6.33 9.19
C LYS A 155 -27.03 6.47 7.81
N VAL A 156 -26.21 6.42 6.75
CA VAL A 156 -26.69 6.49 5.37
C VAL A 156 -27.57 5.27 5.04
N ALA A 157 -27.17 4.07 5.47
CA ALA A 157 -27.95 2.86 5.27
C ALA A 157 -29.29 2.89 6.03
N GLU A 158 -29.34 3.42 7.25
CA GLU A 158 -30.57 3.59 8.03
C GLU A 158 -31.54 4.58 7.36
N ARG A 159 -31.03 5.73 6.90
CA ARG A 159 -31.84 6.73 6.19
C ARG A 159 -32.38 6.21 4.85
N ALA A 160 -31.57 5.43 4.13
CA ALA A 160 -32.01 4.77 2.90
C ALA A 160 -33.16 3.77 3.17
N LYS A 161 -33.10 3.01 4.27
CA LYS A 161 -34.20 2.13 4.70
C LYS A 161 -35.46 2.89 5.10
N ALA A 162 -35.32 4.11 5.63
CA ALA A 162 -36.44 4.98 6.00
C ALA A 162 -37.10 5.70 4.80
N GLY A 163 -36.68 5.42 3.55
CA GLY A 163 -37.27 6.00 2.35
C GLY A 163 -36.94 7.48 2.14
N VAL A 164 -36.03 8.04 2.93
CA VAL A 164 -35.52 9.39 2.74
C VAL A 164 -34.64 9.37 1.49
N ARG A 165 -34.91 10.25 0.52
CA ARG A 165 -33.97 10.50 -0.59
C ARG A 165 -32.67 10.98 0.04
N VAL A 166 -31.71 10.09 0.12
CA VAL A 166 -30.33 10.45 0.39
C VAL A 166 -29.90 11.22 -0.85
N ASP A 167 -29.85 12.54 -0.78
CA ASP A 167 -29.21 13.31 -1.83
C ASP A 167 -27.83 12.68 -2.07
N GLU A 168 -27.53 12.32 -3.32
CA GLU A 168 -26.38 11.50 -3.75
C GLU A 168 -25.00 12.10 -3.38
N VAL A 169 -24.97 13.19 -2.63
CA VAL A 169 -23.95 14.21 -2.72
C VAL A 169 -23.24 14.49 -1.38
N GLU A 170 -23.73 14.05 -0.21
CA GLU A 170 -23.19 14.58 1.05
C GLU A 170 -22.61 13.67 2.12
N GLU A 171 -22.99 12.40 2.27
CA GLU A 171 -22.55 11.64 3.46
C GLU A 171 -21.53 10.53 3.18
N ALA A 172 -21.76 9.64 2.23
CA ALA A 172 -20.85 8.52 1.93
C ALA A 172 -20.14 8.65 0.58
N CYS A 173 -18.99 8.00 0.44
CA CYS A 173 -18.25 7.96 -0.83
C CYS A 173 -18.84 6.90 -1.77
N THR A 174 -19.50 7.33 -2.84
CA THR A 174 -20.16 6.43 -3.82
C THR A 174 -19.19 5.40 -4.42
N TYR A 175 -17.99 5.83 -4.81
CA TYR A 175 -16.94 4.96 -5.34
C TYR A 175 -16.47 3.89 -4.34
N PHE A 176 -16.43 4.22 -3.06
CA PHE A 176 -16.04 3.28 -2.01
C PHE A 176 -17.15 2.27 -1.75
N GLU A 177 -18.41 2.72 -1.63
CA GLU A 177 -19.55 1.82 -1.43
C GLU A 177 -19.73 0.87 -2.62
N ALA A 178 -19.54 1.36 -3.85
CA ALA A 178 -19.60 0.52 -5.05
C ALA A 178 -18.51 -0.56 -5.04
N PHE A 179 -17.30 -0.24 -4.59
CA PHE A 179 -16.23 -1.22 -4.43
C PHE A 179 -16.53 -2.22 -3.32
N GLU A 180 -16.98 -1.76 -2.15
CA GLU A 180 -17.33 -2.60 -1.00
C GLU A 180 -18.46 -3.59 -1.29
N ARG A 181 -19.42 -3.23 -2.16
CA ARG A 181 -20.49 -4.14 -2.61
C ARG A 181 -19.97 -5.34 -3.41
N VAL A 182 -18.88 -5.15 -4.14
CA VAL A 182 -18.21 -6.21 -4.92
C VAL A 182 -17.23 -6.98 -4.03
N GLY A 183 -16.59 -6.28 -3.08
CA GLY A 183 -15.73 -6.88 -2.07
C GLY A 183 -14.54 -7.62 -2.68
N THR A 184 -14.35 -8.87 -2.26
CA THR A 184 -13.22 -9.73 -2.67
C THR A 184 -13.28 -10.22 -4.11
N ASP A 185 -14.44 -10.10 -4.77
CA ASP A 185 -14.61 -10.49 -6.18
C ASP A 185 -14.11 -9.39 -7.13
N ALA A 186 -13.63 -8.26 -6.59
CA ALA A 186 -13.13 -7.13 -7.34
C ALA A 186 -11.74 -7.42 -7.95
N ALA A 187 -11.71 -8.29 -8.96
CA ALA A 187 -10.52 -8.55 -9.75
C ALA A 187 -10.34 -7.50 -10.85
N ILE A 188 -9.08 -7.10 -11.07
CA ILE A 188 -8.67 -6.36 -12.26
C ILE A 188 -7.97 -7.32 -13.23
N PRO A 189 -8.11 -7.11 -14.55
CA PRO A 189 -7.42 -7.95 -15.53
C PRO A 189 -5.90 -7.95 -15.31
N MET A 190 -5.22 -8.98 -15.83
CA MET A 190 -3.75 -8.98 -15.84
C MET A 190 -3.24 -7.81 -16.69
N GLY A 191 -2.19 -7.16 -16.21
CA GLY A 191 -1.68 -5.95 -16.83
C GLY A 191 -0.91 -5.07 -15.85
N ILE A 192 -0.35 -4.00 -16.41
CA ILE A 192 0.47 -3.06 -15.65
C ILE A 192 -0.27 -1.75 -15.52
N TYR A 193 -0.61 -1.41 -14.29
CA TYR A 193 -1.46 -0.28 -13.96
C TYR A 193 -0.67 0.80 -13.23
N GLY A 194 -0.43 1.92 -13.92
CA GLY A 194 0.07 3.14 -13.30
C GLY A 194 -1.04 3.90 -12.56
N LEU A 195 -0.70 5.01 -11.92
CA LEU A 195 -1.68 5.82 -11.17
C LEU A 195 -2.84 6.31 -12.05
N ASP A 196 -2.55 6.79 -13.25
CA ASP A 196 -3.58 7.31 -14.15
C ASP A 196 -4.43 6.20 -14.74
N ASP A 197 -3.85 5.02 -14.98
CA ASP A 197 -4.59 3.84 -15.45
C ASP A 197 -5.58 3.36 -14.38
N LEU A 198 -5.15 3.32 -13.12
CA LEU A 198 -6.00 2.96 -11.97
C LEU A 198 -7.14 3.96 -11.77
N LYS A 199 -6.88 5.26 -11.97
CA LYS A 199 -7.93 6.28 -11.94
C LYS A 199 -8.95 6.12 -13.06
N LYS A 200 -8.48 5.85 -14.29
CA LYS A 200 -9.37 5.60 -15.44
C LYS A 200 -10.23 4.36 -15.19
N LEU A 201 -9.61 3.26 -14.76
CA LEU A 201 -10.31 2.02 -14.42
C LEU A 201 -11.35 2.22 -13.32
N GLY A 202 -11.01 2.97 -12.27
CA GLY A 202 -11.96 3.28 -11.20
C GLY A 202 -13.12 4.18 -11.67
N LYS A 203 -12.89 5.10 -12.62
CA LYS A 203 -13.97 5.87 -13.25
C LYS A 203 -14.87 5.00 -14.12
N GLU A 204 -14.29 4.11 -14.92
CA GLU A 204 -15.03 3.20 -15.82
C GLU A 204 -15.88 2.19 -15.05
N LYS A 205 -15.32 1.59 -13.99
CA LYS A 205 -16.03 0.62 -13.14
C LYS A 205 -16.87 1.26 -12.03
N GLY A 206 -16.70 2.55 -11.78
CA GLY A 206 -17.32 3.25 -10.64
C GLY A 206 -16.75 2.84 -9.28
N TRP A 207 -15.51 2.36 -9.21
CA TRP A 207 -14.85 1.90 -7.98
C TRP A 207 -13.81 2.89 -7.49
N CYS A 208 -13.58 2.93 -6.17
CA CYS A 208 -12.55 3.77 -5.58
C CYS A 208 -11.15 3.22 -5.93
N PRO A 209 -10.31 3.94 -6.71
CA PRO A 209 -9.01 3.43 -7.12
C PRO A 209 -8.09 3.13 -5.95
N TYR A 210 -8.11 3.96 -4.90
CA TYR A 210 -7.26 3.78 -3.73
C TYR A 210 -7.54 2.46 -2.99
N PHE A 211 -8.81 2.14 -2.76
CA PHE A 211 -9.17 0.90 -2.07
C PHE A 211 -9.07 -0.32 -3.00
N LEU A 212 -9.36 -0.16 -4.29
CA LEU A 212 -9.12 -1.18 -5.30
C LEU A 212 -7.65 -1.58 -5.33
N THR A 213 -6.73 -0.62 -5.44
CA THR A 213 -5.29 -0.90 -5.43
C THR A 213 -4.85 -1.54 -4.12
N ARG A 214 -5.36 -1.08 -2.97
CA ARG A 214 -5.07 -1.74 -1.69
C ARG A 214 -5.46 -3.21 -1.66
N HIS A 215 -6.57 -3.58 -2.30
CA HIS A 215 -6.96 -4.98 -2.46
C HIS A 215 -6.06 -5.72 -3.46
N CYS A 216 -5.69 -5.07 -4.57
CA CYS A 216 -4.83 -5.65 -5.60
C CYS A 216 -3.40 -5.92 -5.14
N ILE A 217 -2.91 -5.26 -4.08
CA ILE A 217 -1.59 -5.53 -3.47
C ILE A 217 -1.43 -7.02 -3.13
N ASN A 218 -2.52 -7.68 -2.74
CA ASN A 218 -2.50 -9.08 -2.32
C ASN A 218 -2.45 -10.03 -3.53
N LEU A 219 -2.84 -9.54 -4.71
CA LEU A 219 -2.94 -10.32 -5.95
C LEU A 219 -1.81 -9.99 -6.95
N ALA A 220 -1.09 -8.90 -6.75
CA ALA A 220 -0.11 -8.38 -7.70
C ALA A 220 1.25 -9.07 -7.57
N ASP A 221 1.84 -9.39 -8.73
CA ASP A 221 3.20 -9.92 -8.84
C ASP A 221 4.26 -8.82 -8.67
N VAL A 222 3.92 -7.58 -9.05
CA VAL A 222 4.81 -6.42 -8.96
C VAL A 222 4.09 -5.22 -8.36
N ILE A 223 4.66 -4.64 -7.31
CA ILE A 223 4.10 -3.48 -6.63
C ILE A 223 5.12 -2.36 -6.60
N VAL A 224 4.74 -1.17 -7.07
CA VAL A 224 5.61 0.01 -7.06
C VAL A 224 5.05 1.06 -6.11
N TYR A 225 5.82 1.46 -5.10
CA TYR A 225 5.38 2.46 -4.11
C TYR A 225 6.55 3.22 -3.48
N ASN A 226 6.26 4.16 -2.57
CA ASN A 226 7.29 4.94 -1.88
C ASN A 226 7.88 4.20 -0.67
N TYR A 227 9.20 4.30 -0.39
CA TYR A 227 9.84 3.73 0.81
C TYR A 227 9.07 3.95 2.11
N GLN A 228 8.40 5.10 2.26
CA GLN A 228 7.58 5.41 3.44
C GLN A 228 6.55 4.31 3.74
N TYR A 229 5.94 3.70 2.72
CA TYR A 229 4.98 2.60 2.91
C TYR A 229 5.58 1.33 3.51
N LEU A 230 6.91 1.19 3.48
CA LEU A 230 7.62 0.07 4.08
C LEU A 230 8.30 0.46 5.40
N LEU A 231 8.79 1.69 5.50
CA LEU A 231 9.62 2.15 6.62
C LEU A 231 8.84 2.88 7.73
N ASP A 232 7.75 3.59 7.42
CA ASP A 232 6.97 4.31 8.43
C ASP A 232 6.01 3.33 9.13
N PRO A 233 6.18 3.06 10.44
CA PRO A 233 5.36 2.09 11.17
C PRO A 233 3.84 2.36 11.11
N LYS A 234 3.43 3.63 10.94
CA LYS A 234 2.01 4.01 10.88
C LYS A 234 1.32 3.46 9.65
N ILE A 235 2.04 3.39 8.53
CA ILE A 235 1.50 2.94 7.23
C ILE A 235 2.06 1.58 6.81
N ALA A 236 3.21 1.17 7.34
CA ALA A 236 3.84 -0.11 7.07
C ALA A 236 2.90 -1.28 7.40
N THR A 237 2.07 -1.18 8.43
CA THR A 237 1.07 -2.21 8.76
C THR A 237 0.10 -2.56 7.62
N MET A 238 -0.09 -1.66 6.65
CA MET A 238 -0.93 -1.92 5.48
C MET A 238 -0.24 -2.81 4.44
N VAL A 239 1.10 -2.78 4.38
CA VAL A 239 1.91 -3.49 3.38
C VAL A 239 2.66 -4.66 4.01
N SER A 240 2.99 -4.57 5.29
CA SER A 240 3.82 -5.55 5.99
C SER A 240 3.12 -6.88 6.25
N ARG A 241 1.78 -6.89 6.26
CA ARG A 241 0.99 -8.13 6.26
C ARG A 241 1.14 -8.92 4.96
N GLU A 242 1.55 -8.25 3.89
CA GLU A 242 1.64 -8.78 2.54
C GLU A 242 3.09 -9.08 2.12
N LEU A 243 4.06 -8.84 3.01
CA LEU A 243 5.47 -9.21 2.88
C LEU A 243 5.61 -10.71 3.15
N GLU A 244 5.55 -11.51 2.10
CA GLU A 244 5.85 -12.93 2.17
C GLU A 244 7.37 -13.15 2.20
N SER A 245 7.82 -14.25 2.79
CA SER A 245 9.25 -14.53 2.97
C SER A 245 10.02 -14.77 1.66
N ASP A 246 9.30 -14.98 0.57
CA ASP A 246 9.79 -15.20 -0.80
C ASP A 246 9.70 -13.93 -1.67
N SER A 247 9.33 -12.79 -1.10
CA SER A 247 9.23 -11.51 -1.82
C SER A 247 10.60 -10.87 -2.07
N ILE A 248 10.75 -10.22 -3.23
CA ILE A 248 11.95 -9.44 -3.56
C ILE A 248 11.67 -7.97 -3.29
N VAL A 249 12.41 -7.35 -2.36
CA VAL A 249 12.31 -5.91 -2.07
C VAL A 249 13.46 -5.16 -2.71
N VAL A 250 13.14 -4.16 -3.54
CA VAL A 250 14.13 -3.30 -4.18
C VAL A 250 13.97 -1.88 -3.66
N PHE A 251 15.03 -1.34 -3.08
CA PHE A 251 15.15 0.09 -2.82
C PHE A 251 15.91 0.74 -3.98
N ASP A 252 15.21 1.49 -4.84
CA ASP A 252 15.90 2.37 -5.79
C ASP A 252 16.49 3.58 -5.04
N GLU A 253 17.41 4.36 -5.62
CA GLU A 253 17.88 5.65 -5.03
C GLU A 253 18.04 5.69 -3.49
N ALA A 254 18.61 4.64 -2.91
CA ALA A 254 18.57 4.33 -1.49
C ALA A 254 19.46 5.22 -0.61
N HIS A 255 20.08 6.26 -1.18
CA HIS A 255 21.00 7.17 -0.48
C HIS A 255 20.32 8.01 0.61
N ASN A 256 18.99 8.06 0.64
CA ASN A 256 18.20 8.83 1.60
C ASN A 256 17.43 7.98 2.63
N ILE A 257 17.68 6.66 2.69
CA ILE A 257 16.95 5.77 3.61
C ILE A 257 17.14 6.18 5.06
N ASP A 258 18.35 6.59 5.45
CA ASP A 258 18.68 7.09 6.78
C ASP A 258 17.78 8.25 7.22
N ASN A 259 17.64 9.26 6.37
CA ASN A 259 16.82 10.43 6.60
C ASN A 259 15.34 10.05 6.68
N VAL A 260 14.85 9.17 5.81
CA VAL A 260 13.47 8.67 5.85
C VAL A 260 13.18 7.95 7.17
N CYS A 261 14.11 7.14 7.67
CA CYS A 261 13.97 6.45 8.95
C CYS A 261 13.96 7.43 10.14
N ILE A 262 14.83 8.46 10.11
CA ILE A 262 14.86 9.50 11.14
C ILE A 262 13.55 10.27 11.16
N GLU A 263 13.06 10.73 10.00
CA GLU A 263 11.81 11.48 9.87
C GLU A 263 10.59 10.66 10.31
N ALA A 264 10.50 9.38 9.95
CA ALA A 264 9.35 8.52 10.27
C ALA A 264 9.11 8.37 11.78
N LEU A 265 10.17 8.42 12.58
CA LEU A 265 10.13 8.28 14.04
C LEU A 265 10.30 9.61 14.79
N SER A 266 10.52 10.71 14.07
CA SER A 266 10.68 12.03 14.67
C SER A 266 9.34 12.74 14.82
N ILE A 267 9.14 13.39 15.98
CA ILE A 267 7.99 14.26 16.25
C ILE A 267 8.55 15.58 16.78
N THR A 268 8.12 16.68 16.19
CA THR A 268 8.45 18.03 16.67
C THR A 268 7.23 18.63 17.36
N LEU A 269 7.40 19.10 18.59
CA LEU A 269 6.35 19.78 19.34
C LEU A 269 6.72 21.27 19.44
N ASP A 270 5.86 22.14 18.92
CA ASP A 270 6.01 23.58 19.03
C ASP A 270 4.90 24.18 19.92
N LYS A 271 5.09 25.44 20.34
CA LYS A 271 4.10 26.13 21.20
C LYS A 271 2.72 26.22 20.53
N ARG A 272 2.67 26.45 19.21
CA ARG A 272 1.42 26.55 18.46
C ARG A 272 0.63 25.24 18.47
N MET A 273 1.32 24.10 18.37
CA MET A 273 0.72 22.77 18.49
C MET A 273 0.14 22.57 19.90
N LEU A 274 0.84 23.01 20.95
CA LEU A 274 0.34 22.93 22.32
C LEU A 274 -0.91 23.80 22.53
N ASP A 275 -0.89 25.04 22.05
CA ASP A 275 -2.04 25.96 22.14
C ASP A 275 -3.26 25.40 21.38
N THR A 276 -3.02 24.84 20.18
CA THR A 276 -4.07 24.17 19.39
C THR A 276 -4.60 22.91 20.10
N SER A 277 -3.72 22.16 20.76
CA SER A 277 -4.09 20.96 21.51
C SER A 277 -4.96 21.30 22.72
N LEU A 278 -4.68 22.38 23.43
CA LEU A 278 -5.51 22.88 24.53
C LEU A 278 -6.92 23.24 24.04
N ALA A 279 -7.02 23.99 22.93
CA ALA A 279 -8.30 24.32 22.33
C ALA A 279 -9.09 23.07 21.89
N ASN A 280 -8.40 22.06 21.35
CA ASN A 280 -9.00 20.79 20.98
C ASN A 280 -9.52 19.99 22.20
N ILE A 281 -8.80 20.00 23.33
CA ILE A 281 -9.23 19.36 24.58
C ILE A 281 -10.50 20.04 25.12
N ASP A 282 -10.55 21.38 25.10
CA ASP A 282 -11.74 22.12 25.53
C ASP A 282 -12.96 21.83 24.64
N ASN A 283 -12.74 21.73 23.32
CA ASN A 283 -13.79 21.33 22.38
C ASN A 283 -14.28 19.91 22.68
N LEU A 284 -13.36 18.95 22.85
CA LEU A 284 -13.70 17.58 23.20
C LEU A 284 -14.48 17.50 24.51
N LYS A 285 -14.10 18.28 25.53
CA LYS A 285 -14.81 18.36 26.81
C LYS A 285 -16.26 18.82 26.62
N ARG A 286 -16.49 19.85 25.79
CA ARG A 286 -17.86 20.31 25.46
C ARG A 286 -18.66 19.23 24.74
N GLN A 287 -18.07 18.55 23.75
CA GLN A 287 -18.74 17.47 23.03
C GLN A 287 -19.12 16.30 23.95
N VAL A 288 -18.23 15.92 24.87
CA VAL A 288 -18.50 14.87 25.86
C VAL A 288 -19.64 15.28 26.81
N SER A 289 -19.67 16.53 27.27
CA SER A 289 -20.79 17.03 28.09
C SER A 289 -22.12 16.96 27.32
N ASN A 290 -22.14 17.44 26.08
CA ASN A 290 -23.35 17.38 25.24
C ASN A 290 -23.82 15.94 24.97
N LEU A 291 -22.90 14.99 24.76
CA LEU A 291 -23.22 13.58 24.58
C LEU A 291 -23.75 12.93 25.86
N LYS A 292 -23.23 13.30 27.04
CA LYS A 292 -23.75 12.84 28.33
C LYS A 292 -25.18 13.30 28.57
N GLU A 293 -25.52 14.50 28.11
CA GLU A 293 -26.87 15.06 28.23
C GLU A 293 -27.84 14.48 27.19
N SER A 294 -27.38 14.24 25.95
CA SER A 294 -28.24 13.80 24.84
C SER A 294 -28.41 12.27 24.73
N ASP A 295 -27.35 11.49 24.98
CA ASP A 295 -27.35 10.05 24.67
C ASP A 295 -26.42 9.24 25.58
N ARG A 296 -26.71 9.28 26.90
CA ARG A 296 -25.94 8.57 27.94
C ARG A 296 -25.82 7.07 27.68
N ARG A 297 -26.85 6.45 27.09
CA ARG A 297 -26.89 5.01 26.82
C ARG A 297 -25.80 4.58 25.85
N ARG A 298 -25.63 5.30 24.74
CA ARG A 298 -24.59 5.01 23.76
C ARG A 298 -23.17 5.07 24.33
N LEU A 299 -22.91 6.02 25.24
CA LEU A 299 -21.63 6.12 25.95
C LEU A 299 -21.40 4.93 26.88
N THR A 300 -22.44 4.49 27.60
CA THR A 300 -22.37 3.32 28.48
C THR A 300 -22.14 2.04 27.67
N ASP A 301 -22.85 1.85 26.54
CA ASP A 301 -22.73 0.67 25.69
C ASP A 301 -21.32 0.55 25.07
N GLU A 302 -20.74 1.65 24.60
CA GLU A 302 -19.36 1.68 24.08
C GLU A 302 -18.32 1.43 25.19
N TYR A 303 -18.54 1.98 26.39
CA TYR A 303 -17.69 1.69 27.55
C TYR A 303 -17.72 0.21 27.90
N GLU A 304 -18.91 -0.41 27.94
CA GLU A 304 -19.04 -1.84 28.20
C GLU A 304 -18.44 -2.70 27.07
N ARG A 305 -18.56 -2.28 25.81
CA ARG A 305 -17.88 -2.95 24.68
C ARG A 305 -16.36 -2.91 24.86
N LEU A 306 -15.80 -1.75 25.22
CA LEU A 306 -14.36 -1.59 25.49
C LEU A 306 -13.90 -2.47 26.66
N VAL A 307 -14.62 -2.47 27.78
CA VAL A 307 -14.29 -3.30 28.95
C VAL A 307 -14.35 -4.79 28.60
N ARG A 308 -15.38 -5.23 27.87
CA ARG A 308 -15.49 -6.62 27.40
C ARG A 308 -14.37 -7.00 26.41
N GLY A 309 -14.04 -6.11 25.48
CA GLY A 309 -12.97 -6.32 24.50
C GLY A 309 -11.56 -6.37 25.11
N LEU A 310 -11.31 -5.55 26.13
CA LEU A 310 -10.06 -5.55 26.91
C LEU A 310 -9.94 -6.77 27.83
N ALA A 311 -11.06 -7.25 28.39
CA ALA A 311 -11.09 -8.50 29.15
C ALA A 311 -10.84 -9.72 28.26
N GLY A 312 -11.33 -9.72 27.01
CA GLY A 312 -11.12 -10.80 26.04
C GLY A 312 -9.71 -10.86 25.44
N THR A 313 -8.97 -9.75 25.42
CA THR A 313 -7.59 -9.67 24.90
C THR A 313 -6.51 -9.88 25.97
N GLY A 314 -6.89 -10.22 27.22
CA GLY A 314 -5.94 -10.52 28.30
C GLY A 314 -5.17 -9.30 28.84
N ALA A 315 -5.52 -8.08 28.43
CA ALA A 315 -4.83 -6.85 28.84
C ALA A 315 -5.16 -6.41 30.28
N LEU A 316 -6.17 -7.01 30.92
CA LEU A 316 -6.58 -6.75 32.30
C LEU A 316 -6.35 -7.95 33.25
N GLY A 317 -5.38 -8.82 32.93
CA GLY A 317 -4.93 -9.87 33.85
C GLY A 317 -3.97 -9.32 34.91
N GLY A 318 -4.47 -8.57 35.89
CA GLY A 318 -3.57 -7.99 36.89
C GLY A 318 -4.19 -7.09 37.96
N VAL A 319 -5.41 -7.38 38.45
CA VAL A 319 -5.79 -6.90 39.79
C VAL A 319 -6.43 -8.07 40.52
N GLY A 320 -5.70 -8.56 41.51
CA GLY A 320 -6.01 -9.76 42.27
C GLY A 320 -7.39 -9.71 42.92
N GLY A 321 -8.12 -10.83 42.76
CA GLY A 321 -9.27 -11.13 43.60
C GLY A 321 -8.80 -11.28 45.05
N VAL A 322 -9.31 -10.42 45.93
CA VAL A 322 -9.35 -10.71 47.35
C VAL A 322 -10.55 -11.63 47.54
N GLY A 323 -10.27 -12.90 47.83
CA GLY A 323 -11.27 -13.91 48.12
C GLY A 323 -12.08 -13.53 49.36
N VAL A 324 -13.40 -13.55 49.20
CA VAL A 324 -14.33 -13.63 50.33
C VAL A 324 -14.38 -15.12 50.71
N GLY A 325 -13.55 -15.50 51.68
CA GLY A 325 -13.65 -16.78 52.35
C GLY A 325 -14.85 -16.78 53.28
N VAL A 326 -15.79 -17.69 53.02
CA VAL A 326 -16.86 -18.05 53.95
C VAL A 326 -16.24 -18.83 55.09
N GLY A 327 -16.39 -18.30 56.31
CA GLY A 327 -16.12 -18.92 57.59
C GLY A 327 -16.95 -18.20 58.63
#